data_AF-A0A963ML57-F1
#
_entry.id   AF-A0A963ML57-F1
#
_cell.length_a   1.000
_cell.length_b   1.000
_cell.length_c   1.000
_cell.angle_alpha   90.00
_cell.angle_beta   90.00
_cell.angle_gamma   90.00
#
_symmetry.space_group_name_H-M   'P 1'
#
loop_
_entity.id
_entity.type
_entity.pdbx_description
1 polymer ?
#
loop_
_entity_poly.entity_id
_entity_poly.type
_entity_poly.pdbx_seq_one_letter_code
_entity_poly.pdbx_strand_id
1 'polypeptide(L)'
;MEKWITRGVAAICATGSTALFWTFGVFLAVPWRENRMLSLNSVEWQVLGIPLVVGLAVTWGALHILAIADRASSPRLYLALGVALAIVSLLAVFGGMAWTGERIALSAP
;
A
#
# COMPACT_ATOMS: atom_id res chain seq x y z
N MET A 1 -10.54 22.05 13.87
CA MET A 1 -9.34 21.83 13.04
C MET A 1 -9.71 22.24 11.61
N GLU A 2 -8.86 22.96 10.90
CA GLU A 2 -9.16 23.38 9.53
C GLU A 2 -9.17 22.16 8.59
N LYS A 3 -10.18 22.05 7.71
CA LYS A 3 -10.38 20.86 6.87
C LYS A 3 -9.16 20.52 6.01
N TRP A 4 -8.43 21.53 5.56
CA TRP A 4 -7.22 21.33 4.77
C TRP A 4 -6.10 20.64 5.57
N ILE A 5 -5.94 20.98 6.86
CA ILE A 5 -4.96 20.33 7.74
C ILE A 5 -5.33 18.86 7.93
N THR A 6 -6.60 18.55 8.20
CA THR A 6 -7.07 17.17 8.37
C THR A 6 -6.86 16.33 7.10
N ARG A 7 -7.14 16.91 5.92
CA ARG A 7 -6.83 16.27 4.62
C ARG A 7 -5.34 16.07 4.42
N GLY A 8 -4.50 17.02 4.83
CA GLY A 8 -3.04 16.89 4.78
C GLY A 8 -2.53 15.71 5.61
N VAL A 9 -3.02 15.54 6.84
CA VAL A 9 -2.67 14.38 7.68
C VAL A 9 -3.14 13.07 7.04
N ALA A 10 -4.36 13.03 6.50
CA ALA A 10 -4.86 11.86 5.77
C ALA A 10 -3.96 11.51 4.57
N ALA A 11 -3.51 12.51 3.82
CA ALA A 11 -2.62 12.33 2.67
C ALA A 11 -1.25 11.77 3.08
N ILE A 12 -0.67 12.25 4.20
CA ILE A 12 0.60 11.71 4.72
C ILE A 12 0.44 10.23 5.11
N CYS A 13 -0.64 9.88 5.82
CA CYS A 13 -0.93 8.49 6.16
C CYS A 13 -1.12 7.62 4.89
N ALA A 14 -1.84 8.13 3.90
CA ALA A 14 -2.05 7.45 2.62
C ALA A 14 -0.73 7.18 1.88
N THR A 15 0.18 8.14 1.86
CA THR A 15 1.54 7.98 1.31
C THR A 15 2.32 6.91 2.08
N GLY A 16 2.24 6.91 3.42
CA GLY A 16 2.86 5.89 4.25
C GLY A 16 2.35 4.48 3.95
N SER A 17 1.03 4.30 3.82
CA SER A 17 0.48 2.99 3.42
C SER A 17 0.88 2.59 2.00
N THR A 18 0.95 3.55 1.08
CA THR A 18 1.37 3.30 -0.30
C THR A 18 2.81 2.77 -0.34
N ALA A 19 3.71 3.35 0.45
CA ALA A 19 5.08 2.85 0.58
C ALA A 19 5.13 1.42 1.13
N LEU A 20 4.30 1.09 2.13
CA LEU A 20 4.22 -0.26 2.69
C LEU A 20 3.70 -1.29 1.67
N PHE A 21 2.71 -0.92 0.85
CA PHE A 21 2.24 -1.79 -0.23
C PHE A 21 3.28 -1.96 -1.34
N TRP A 22 4.06 -0.92 -1.64
CA TRP A 22 5.21 -1.04 -2.53
C TRP A 22 6.25 -2.02 -1.96
N THR A 23 6.60 -1.90 -0.69
CA THR A 23 7.52 -2.82 0.00
C THR A 23 6.99 -4.26 -0.01
N PHE A 24 5.69 -4.46 0.23
CA PHE A 24 5.04 -5.76 0.07
C PHE A 24 5.25 -6.32 -1.34
N GLY A 25 4.98 -5.52 -2.37
CA GLY A 25 5.20 -5.90 -3.77
C GLY A 25 6.65 -6.29 -4.08
N VAL A 26 7.62 -5.53 -3.56
CA VAL A 26 9.06 -5.82 -3.71
C VAL A 26 9.39 -7.23 -3.23
N PHE A 27 8.92 -7.60 -2.03
CA PHE A 27 9.20 -8.91 -1.45
C PHE A 27 8.32 -10.03 -2.01
N LEU A 28 7.10 -9.71 -2.46
CA LEU A 28 6.17 -10.68 -3.05
C LEU A 28 6.67 -11.21 -4.40
N ALA A 29 7.41 -10.40 -5.15
CA ALA A 29 7.84 -10.70 -6.51
C ALA A 29 8.54 -12.05 -6.68
N VAL A 30 9.50 -12.35 -5.79
CA VAL A 30 10.33 -13.57 -5.85
C VAL A 30 9.51 -14.83 -5.59
N PRO A 31 8.85 -14.99 -4.43
CA PRO A 31 8.09 -16.22 -4.16
C PRO A 31 6.89 -16.40 -5.08
N TRP A 32 6.31 -15.30 -5.59
CA TRP A 32 5.28 -15.34 -6.63
C TRP A 32 5.81 -15.94 -7.93
N ARG A 33 6.94 -15.42 -8.44
CA ARG A 33 7.57 -15.89 -9.67
C ARG A 33 8.03 -17.35 -9.57
N GLU A 34 8.53 -17.75 -8.41
CA GLU A 34 9.05 -19.11 -8.16
C GLU A 34 7.96 -20.11 -7.74
N ASN A 35 6.69 -19.70 -7.78
CA ASN A 35 5.52 -20.50 -7.42
C ASN A 35 5.64 -21.21 -6.07
N ARG A 36 6.26 -20.54 -5.09
CA ARG A 36 6.61 -21.09 -3.77
C ARG A 36 5.92 -20.39 -2.60
N MET A 37 4.84 -19.67 -2.88
CA MET A 37 4.05 -18.94 -1.87
C MET A 37 3.56 -19.83 -0.72
N LEU A 38 3.36 -21.13 -0.96
CA LEU A 38 2.90 -22.09 0.04
C LEU A 38 4.02 -22.73 0.87
N SER A 39 5.28 -22.51 0.49
CA SER A 39 6.46 -23.10 1.16
C SER A 39 7.33 -22.05 1.85
N LEU A 40 6.76 -20.89 2.18
CA LEU A 40 7.45 -19.82 2.88
C LEU A 40 7.70 -20.20 4.34
N ASN A 41 8.89 -19.89 4.83
CA ASN A 41 9.22 -20.03 6.24
C ASN A 41 8.63 -18.87 7.08
N SER A 42 8.76 -18.95 8.41
CA SER A 42 8.21 -17.95 9.33
C SER A 42 8.76 -16.53 9.14
N VAL A 43 10.03 -16.39 8.76
CA VAL A 43 10.67 -15.08 8.53
C VAL A 43 10.14 -14.46 7.24
N GLU A 44 10.04 -15.25 6.17
CA GLU A 44 9.46 -14.79 4.89
C GLU A 44 8.01 -14.35 5.06
N TRP A 45 7.23 -15.08 5.86
CA TRP A 45 5.88 -14.68 6.23
C TRP A 45 5.81 -13.36 7.00
N GLN A 46 6.78 -13.08 7.88
CA GLN A 46 6.83 -11.79 8.57
C GLN A 46 7.21 -10.65 7.61
N VAL A 47 8.19 -10.87 6.74
CA VAL A 47 8.65 -9.87 5.76
C VAL A 47 7.54 -9.50 4.77
N LEU A 48 6.68 -10.44 4.38
CA LEU A 48 5.49 -10.16 3.56
C LEU A 48 4.31 -9.66 4.38
N GLY A 49 4.04 -10.30 5.51
CA GLY A 49 2.85 -10.06 6.32
C GLY A 49 2.86 -8.70 7.01
N ILE A 50 4.00 -8.26 7.55
CA ILE A 50 4.08 -6.99 8.28
C ILE A 50 3.74 -5.80 7.38
N PRO A 51 4.38 -5.60 6.20
CA PRO A 51 4.03 -4.50 5.32
C PRO A 51 2.58 -4.54 4.86
N LEU A 52 2.02 -5.74 4.61
CA LEU A 52 0.62 -5.89 4.22
C LEU A 52 -0.34 -5.48 5.34
N VAL A 53 -0.18 -6.05 6.54
CA VAL A 53 -1.07 -5.82 7.69
C VAL A 53 -0.96 -4.38 8.18
N VAL A 54 0.26 -3.87 8.32
CA VAL A 54 0.48 -2.48 8.73
C VAL A 54 0.02 -1.51 7.64
N GLY A 55 0.26 -1.83 6.37
CA GLY A 55 -0.25 -1.05 5.23
C GLY A 55 -1.76 -0.89 5.28
N LEU A 56 -2.50 -1.98 5.46
CA LEU A 56 -3.96 -1.97 5.62
C LEU A 56 -4.41 -1.15 6.83
N ALA A 57 -3.75 -1.30 7.98
CA ALA A 57 -4.06 -0.54 9.19
C ALA A 57 -3.84 0.97 8.99
N VAL A 58 -2.76 1.36 8.31
CA VAL A 58 -2.46 2.76 8.00
C VAL A 58 -3.44 3.32 6.95
N THR A 59 -3.80 2.54 5.92
CA THR A 59 -4.85 2.90 4.95
C THR A 59 -6.19 3.13 5.64
N TRP A 60 -6.57 2.25 6.56
CA TRP A 60 -7.77 2.45 7.38
C TRP A 60 -7.71 3.76 8.17
N GLY A 61 -6.57 4.05 8.82
CA GLY A 61 -6.34 5.32 9.51
C GLY A 61 -6.47 6.53 8.57
N ALA A 62 -5.88 6.49 7.38
CA ALA A 62 -6.01 7.53 6.36
C ALA A 62 -7.48 7.76 5.96
N LEU A 63 -8.23 6.70 5.68
CA LEU A 63 -9.64 6.78 5.33
C LEU A 63 -10.51 7.28 6.49
N HIS A 64 -10.16 6.92 7.73
CA HIS A 64 -10.84 7.40 8.92
C HIS A 64 -10.67 8.91 9.09
N ILE A 65 -9.43 9.42 8.98
CA ILE A 65 -9.13 10.86 9.05
C ILE A 65 -9.84 11.60 7.91
N LEU A 66 -9.83 11.04 6.70
CA LEU A 66 -10.51 11.61 5.55
C LEU A 66 -12.03 11.65 5.73
N ALA A 67 -12.61 10.62 6.35
CA ALA A 67 -14.04 10.57 6.66
C ALA A 67 -14.44 11.70 7.61
N ILE A 68 -13.61 12.02 8.61
CA ILE A 68 -13.83 13.15 9.53
C ILE A 68 -13.85 14.48 8.77
N ALA A 69 -12.98 14.65 7.77
CA ALA A 69 -12.90 15.89 7.00
C ALA A 69 -14.08 16.07 6.02
N ASP A 70 -14.44 15.01 5.30
CA ASP A 70 -15.17 15.14 4.04
C ASP A 70 -16.49 14.37 3.95
N ARG A 71 -16.72 13.36 4.79
CA ARG A 71 -17.88 12.45 4.62
C ARG A 71 -19.22 13.16 4.75
N ALA A 72 -19.33 14.11 5.68
CA ALA A 72 -20.56 14.86 5.92
C ALA A 72 -20.76 16.01 4.92
N SER A 73 -19.70 16.74 4.57
CA SER A 73 -19.82 17.93 3.69
C SER A 73 -19.70 17.62 2.21
N SER A 74 -19.00 16.55 1.83
CA SER A 74 -18.64 16.25 0.45
C SER A 74 -18.43 14.74 0.25
N PRO A 75 -19.50 13.92 0.34
CA PRO A 75 -19.41 12.46 0.30
C PRO A 75 -18.85 11.91 -1.02
N ARG A 76 -19.12 12.59 -2.15
CA ARG A 76 -18.54 12.23 -3.46
C ARG A 76 -17.02 12.38 -3.49
N LEU A 77 -16.49 13.43 -2.87
CA LEU A 77 -15.04 13.66 -2.79
C LEU A 77 -14.38 12.59 -1.91
N TYR A 78 -14.98 12.28 -0.77
CA TYR A 78 -14.52 11.18 0.10
C TYR A 78 -14.43 9.86 -0.66
N LEU A 79 -15.48 9.49 -1.41
CA LEU A 79 -15.49 8.26 -2.22
C LEU A 79 -14.43 8.30 -3.33
N ALA A 80 -14.33 9.42 -4.06
CA ALA A 80 -13.34 9.57 -5.13
C ALA A 80 -11.90 9.41 -4.62
N LEU A 81 -11.58 10.02 -3.47
CA LEU A 81 -10.27 9.90 -2.84
C LEU A 81 -10.02 8.48 -2.27
N GLY A 82 -11.06 7.82 -1.74
CA GLY A 82 -10.96 6.43 -1.30
C GLY A 82 -10.68 5.48 -2.47
N VAL A 83 -11.36 5.64 -3.60
CA VAL A 83 -11.11 4.87 -4.82
C VAL A 83 -9.71 5.18 -5.37
N ALA A 84 -9.31 6.45 -5.42
CA ALA A 84 -7.97 6.83 -5.84
C ALA A 84 -6.89 6.17 -4.97
N LEU A 85 -7.07 6.15 -3.64
CA LEU A 85 -6.14 5.47 -2.74
C LEU A 85 -6.08 3.96 -2.99
N ALA A 86 -7.21 3.31 -3.25
CA ALA A 86 -7.24 1.89 -3.59
C ALA A 86 -6.46 1.60 -4.88
N ILE A 87 -6.67 2.42 -5.93
CA ILE A 87 -5.94 2.30 -7.21
C ILE A 87 -4.44 2.51 -6.99
N VAL A 88 -4.05 3.58 -6.29
CA VAL A 88 -2.64 3.88 -6.01
C VAL A 88 -1.98 2.76 -5.19
N SER A 89 -2.70 2.17 -4.23
CA SER A 89 -2.21 1.04 -3.43
C SER A 89 -1.94 -0.19 -4.29
N LEU A 90 -2.84 -0.53 -5.21
CA LEU A 90 -2.65 -1.63 -6.17
C LEU A 90 -1.46 -1.36 -7.10
N LEU A 91 -1.37 -0.15 -7.65
CA LEU A 91 -0.25 0.27 -8.48
C LEU A 91 1.07 0.22 -7.72
N ALA A 92 1.08 0.54 -6.43
CA ALA A 92 2.27 0.44 -5.60
C ALA A 92 2.73 -1.01 -5.46
N VAL A 93 1.83 -1.97 -5.22
CA VAL A 93 2.19 -3.41 -5.20
C VAL A 93 2.80 -3.82 -6.53
N PHE A 94 2.15 -3.51 -7.67
CA PHE A 94 2.69 -3.85 -8.98
C PHE A 94 4.03 -3.17 -9.27
N GLY A 95 4.18 -1.91 -8.88
CA GLY A 95 5.43 -1.17 -9.02
C GLY A 95 6.56 -1.77 -8.19
N GLY A 96 6.26 -2.27 -6.99
CA GLY A 96 7.22 -3.01 -6.17
C GLY A 96 7.64 -4.33 -6.84
N MET A 97 6.66 -5.08 -7.36
CA MET A 97 6.94 -6.33 -8.06
C MET A 97 7.79 -6.11 -9.32
N ALA A 98 7.46 -5.09 -10.12
CA ALA A 98 8.20 -4.73 -11.32
C ALA A 98 9.64 -4.34 -11.01
N TRP A 99 9.85 -3.51 -9.97
CA TRP A 99 11.19 -3.10 -9.53
C TRP A 99 12.07 -4.30 -9.18
N THR A 100 11.56 -5.27 -8.41
CA THR A 100 12.30 -6.50 -8.10
C THR A 100 12.54 -7.35 -9.35
N GLY A 101 11.54 -7.47 -10.22
CA GLY A 101 11.66 -8.21 -11.48
C GLY A 101 12.80 -7.69 -12.37
N GLU A 102 12.90 -6.37 -12.54
CA GLU A 102 13.98 -5.72 -13.30
C GLU A 102 15.36 -6.03 -12.70
N ARG A 103 15.48 -5.98 -11.37
CA ARG A 103 16.77 -6.25 -10.69
C ARG A 103 17.21 -7.69 -10.82
N ILE A 104 16.28 -8.64 -10.81
CA ILE A 104 16.64 -10.05 -11.04
C ILE A 104 17.04 -10.27 -12.50
N ALA A 105 16.34 -9.67 -13.46
CA ALA A 105 16.68 -9.78 -14.87
C ALA A 105 18.09 -9.25 -15.19
N LEU A 106 18.48 -8.13 -14.57
CA LEU A 106 19.83 -7.56 -14.68
C LEU A 106 20.93 -8.41 -14.04
N SER A 107 20.57 -9.34 -13.16
CA SER A 107 21.51 -10.19 -12.42
C SER A 107 21.69 -11.59 -13.04
N ALA A 108 21.00 -11.89 -14.15
CA ALA A 108 21.14 -13.14 -14.87
C ALA A 108 22.43 -13.11 -15.73
N PRO A 109 23.29 -14.15 -15.66
CA PRO A 109 24.55 -14.22 -16.40
C PRO A 109 24.37 -14.42 -17.91
#